data_AF-A0A2S7J7Q8-F1
#
_entry.id   AF-A0A2S7J7Q8-F1
#
_cell.length_a   1.000
_cell.length_b   1.000
_cell.length_c   1.000
_cell.angle_alpha   90.00
_cell.angle_beta   90.00
_cell.angle_gamma   90.00
#
_symmetry.space_group_name_H-M   'P 1'
#
loop_
_entity.id
_entity.type
_entity.pdbx_description
1 polymer ?
#
loop_
_entity_poly.entity_id
_entity_poly.type
_entity_poly.pdbx_seq_one_letter_code
_entity_poly.pdbx_strand_id
1 'polypeptide(L)'
;MNDQEFMDRAEALLQAVEVCCDRINDDSDADIDNQRVGGMVTLTFANRSQIIINLQKPLHEVWMAAKSGGYHYRWVDGQWQDTKGQGEFFAALTANASQQAGIALPFRA
;
A
#
# COMPACT_ATOMS: atom_id res chain seq x y z
N MET A 1 17.40 -8.46 -8.03
CA MET A 1 16.55 -9.17 -7.06
C MET A 1 16.09 -10.46 -7.72
N ASN A 2 16.18 -11.59 -7.03
CA ASN A 2 15.60 -12.85 -7.50
C ASN A 2 14.12 -12.96 -7.04
N ASP A 3 13.42 -14.00 -7.51
CA ASP A 3 11.98 -14.17 -7.21
C ASP A 3 11.69 -14.33 -5.71
N GLN A 4 12.52 -15.09 -4.98
CA GLN A 4 12.34 -15.30 -3.55
C GLN A 4 12.53 -14.00 -2.77
N GLU A 5 13.62 -13.29 -3.08
CA GLU A 5 13.95 -11.98 -2.52
C GLU A 5 12.85 -10.95 -2.78
N PHE A 6 12.23 -10.98 -3.96
CA PHE A 6 11.08 -10.14 -4.27
C PHE A 6 9.88 -10.53 -3.41
N MET A 7 9.55 -11.82 -3.36
CA MET A 7 8.39 -12.30 -2.59
C MET A 7 8.52 -11.96 -1.11
N ASP A 8 9.68 -12.17 -0.48
CA ASP A 8 9.87 -11.87 0.95
C ASP A 8 9.63 -10.39 1.26
N ARG A 9 10.15 -9.49 0.42
CA ARG A 9 9.97 -8.03 0.58
C ARG A 9 8.56 -7.57 0.27
N ALA A 10 7.94 -8.16 -0.75
CA ALA A 10 6.61 -7.82 -1.19
C ALA A 10 5.55 -8.26 -0.16
N GLU A 11 5.71 -9.45 0.41
CA GLU A 11 4.88 -9.94 1.51
C GLU A 11 5.05 -9.09 2.77
N ALA A 12 6.27 -8.71 3.12
CA ALA A 12 6.53 -7.79 4.23
C ALA A 12 5.85 -6.42 4.05
N LEU A 13 5.85 -5.89 2.82
CA LEU A 13 5.13 -4.64 2.50
C LEU A 13 3.62 -4.80 2.71
N LEU A 14 3.02 -5.89 2.24
CA LEU A 14 1.57 -6.11 2.43
C LEU A 14 1.23 -6.25 3.91
N GLN A 15 2.02 -7.01 4.67
CA GLN A 15 1.83 -7.17 6.11
C GLN A 15 1.94 -5.83 6.85
N ALA A 16 2.92 -4.99 6.50
CA ALA A 16 3.07 -3.67 7.10
C ALA A 16 1.87 -2.75 6.82
N VAL A 17 1.23 -2.87 5.65
CA VAL A 17 -0.03 -2.18 5.34
C VAL A 17 -1.16 -2.64 6.27
N GLU A 18 -1.36 -3.95 6.43
CA GLU A 18 -2.38 -4.52 7.33
C GLU A 18 -2.18 -4.05 8.77
N VAL A 19 -0.95 -4.19 9.30
CA VAL A 19 -0.58 -3.73 10.66
C VAL A 19 -0.80 -2.22 10.83
N CYS A 20 -0.54 -1.43 9.79
CA CYS A 20 -0.84 0.01 9.84
C CYS A 20 -2.34 0.27 9.91
N CYS A 21 -3.17 -0.47 9.18
CA CYS A 21 -4.64 -0.33 9.26
C CYS A 21 -5.15 -0.62 10.66
N ASP A 22 -4.71 -1.73 11.28
CA ASP A 22 -5.12 -2.10 12.64
C ASP A 22 -4.75 -1.00 13.64
N ARG A 23 -3.49 -0.58 13.64
CA ARG A 23 -3.03 0.51 14.51
C ARG A 23 -3.79 1.81 14.28
N ILE A 24 -4.05 2.18 13.02
CA ILE A 24 -4.78 3.41 12.71
C ILE A 24 -6.22 3.34 13.23
N ASN A 25 -6.87 2.19 13.12
CA ASN A 25 -8.21 1.99 13.66
C ASN A 25 -8.23 1.97 15.20
N ASP A 26 -7.17 1.48 15.84
CA ASP A 26 -7.04 1.53 17.30
C ASP A 26 -6.84 2.98 17.81
N ASP A 27 -6.09 3.78 17.04
CA ASP A 27 -5.70 5.15 17.42
C ASP A 27 -6.69 6.23 16.94
N SER A 28 -7.68 5.89 16.08
CA SER A 28 -8.57 6.88 15.45
C SER A 28 -9.89 6.29 14.94
N ASP A 29 -10.86 7.17 14.64
CA ASP A 29 -12.16 6.79 14.06
C ASP A 29 -12.11 6.53 12.54
N ALA A 30 -10.98 6.06 11.99
CA ALA A 30 -10.78 5.93 10.55
C ALA A 30 -11.62 4.84 9.86
N ASP A 31 -11.98 3.78 10.61
CA ASP A 31 -12.78 2.64 10.15
C ASP A 31 -12.32 2.09 8.78
N ILE A 32 -11.02 1.75 8.69
CA ILE A 32 -10.44 1.16 7.48
C ILE A 32 -10.67 -0.35 7.49
N ASP A 33 -11.48 -0.84 6.57
CA ASP A 33 -11.62 -2.28 6.33
C ASP A 33 -10.52 -2.74 5.34
N ASN A 34 -9.57 -3.52 5.84
CA ASN A 34 -8.50 -4.10 5.02
C ASN A 34 -8.78 -5.60 4.79
N GLN A 35 -8.75 -6.03 3.54
CA GLN A 35 -9.04 -7.40 3.14
C GLN A 35 -7.90 -7.97 2.30
N ARG A 36 -7.34 -9.09 2.74
CA ARG A 36 -6.24 -9.76 2.06
C ARG A 36 -6.68 -11.03 1.33
N VAL A 37 -6.36 -11.10 0.04
CA VAL A 37 -6.59 -12.28 -0.81
C VAL A 37 -5.34 -12.57 -1.62
N GLY A 38 -4.54 -13.55 -1.17
CA GLY A 38 -3.27 -13.88 -1.80
C GLY A 38 -2.31 -12.68 -1.81
N GLY A 39 -1.77 -12.35 -2.98
CA GLY A 39 -0.87 -11.20 -3.17
C GLY A 39 -1.60 -9.86 -3.36
N MET A 40 -2.81 -9.70 -2.82
CA MET A 40 -3.60 -8.47 -2.96
C MET A 40 -4.18 -8.06 -1.60
N VAL A 41 -4.11 -6.76 -1.30
CA VAL A 41 -4.77 -6.12 -0.17
C VAL A 41 -5.69 -5.03 -0.70
N THR A 42 -6.96 -5.07 -0.31
CA THR A 42 -7.95 -4.03 -0.61
C THR A 42 -8.24 -3.26 0.65
N LEU A 43 -8.02 -1.94 0.63
CA LEU A 43 -8.42 -1.02 1.68
C LEU A 43 -9.74 -0.38 1.28
N THR A 44 -10.77 -0.48 2.13
CA THR A 44 -12.04 0.21 1.96
C THR A 44 -12.20 1.23 3.07
N PHE A 45 -12.39 2.50 2.70
CA PHE A 45 -12.60 3.60 3.65
C PHE A 45 -14.10 3.76 3.94
N ALA A 46 -14.46 4.43 5.05
CA ALA A 46 -15.85 4.68 5.44
C ALA A 46 -16.74 5.30 4.33
N ASN A 47 -16.16 6.12 3.44
CA ASN A 47 -16.88 6.69 2.29
C ASN A 47 -17.03 5.74 1.09
N ARG A 48 -16.71 4.45 1.27
CA ARG A 48 -16.75 3.37 0.27
C ARG A 48 -15.74 3.49 -0.86
N SER A 49 -14.84 4.48 -0.82
CA SER A 49 -13.71 4.49 -1.74
C SER A 49 -12.68 3.44 -1.36
N GLN A 50 -11.90 3.00 -2.35
CA GLN A 50 -10.95 1.93 -2.15
C GLN A 50 -9.55 2.33 -2.62
N ILE A 51 -8.55 1.71 -2.01
CA ILE A 51 -7.20 1.59 -2.55
C ILE A 51 -6.91 0.09 -2.65
N ILE A 52 -6.42 -0.35 -3.80
CA ILE A 52 -6.06 -1.76 -4.03
C ILE A 52 -4.55 -1.83 -4.22
N ILE A 53 -3.89 -2.70 -3.46
CA ILE A 53 -2.45 -2.96 -3.53
C ILE A 53 -2.27 -4.42 -3.96
N ASN A 54 -1.50 -4.69 -5.02
CA ASN A 54 -1.29 -6.05 -5.49
C ASN A 54 0.12 -6.31 -6.00
N LEU A 55 0.58 -7.55 -5.85
CA LEU A 55 1.89 -8.00 -6.30
C LEU A 55 1.87 -8.36 -7.78
N GLN A 56 2.90 -7.92 -8.52
CA GLN A 56 3.13 -8.26 -9.92
C GLN A 56 4.41 -9.07 -10.05
N LYS A 57 4.31 -10.37 -9.76
CA LYS A 57 5.45 -11.29 -9.67
C LYS A 57 6.34 -11.30 -10.93
N PRO A 58 5.82 -11.33 -12.17
CA PRO A 58 6.69 -11.36 -13.36
C PRO A 58 7.51 -10.08 -13.55
N LEU A 59 7.10 -8.97 -12.94
CA LEU A 59 7.75 -7.66 -13.07
C LEU A 59 8.59 -7.27 -11.85
N HIS A 60 8.54 -8.07 -10.77
CA HIS A 60 9.07 -7.71 -9.45
C HIS A 60 8.57 -6.34 -8.98
N GLU A 61 7.28 -6.08 -9.18
CA GLU A 61 6.64 -4.82 -8.82
C GLU A 61 5.49 -5.01 -7.82
N VAL A 62 5.21 -3.95 -7.06
CA VAL A 62 3.99 -3.77 -6.28
C VAL A 62 3.19 -2.68 -6.97
N TRP A 63 1.91 -2.91 -7.23
CA TRP A 63 1.03 -1.91 -7.84
C TRP A 63 0.03 -1.39 -6.81
N MET A 64 -0.30 -0.11 -6.90
CA MET A 64 -1.33 0.54 -6.10
C MET A 64 -2.30 1.26 -7.02
N ALA A 65 -3.59 0.95 -6.91
CA ALA A 65 -4.68 1.68 -7.55
C ALA A 65 -5.42 2.52 -6.51
N ALA A 66 -5.39 3.84 -6.68
CA ALA A 66 -6.10 4.81 -5.86
C ALA A 66 -7.03 5.67 -6.75
N LYS A 67 -7.91 6.48 -6.15
CA LYS A 67 -8.78 7.41 -6.89
C LYS A 67 -8.01 8.40 -7.77
N SER A 68 -6.80 8.76 -7.35
CA SER A 68 -5.89 9.65 -8.07
C SER A 68 -5.22 9.01 -9.30
N GLY A 69 -5.14 7.67 -9.35
CA GLY A 69 -4.51 6.95 -10.44
C GLY A 69 -3.88 5.62 -10.02
N GLY A 70 -3.10 5.05 -10.95
CA GLY A 70 -2.33 3.82 -10.75
C GLY A 70 -0.83 4.10 -10.65
N TYR A 71 -0.19 3.45 -9.67
CA TYR A 71 1.23 3.61 -9.32
C TYR A 71 1.91 2.25 -9.29
N HIS A 72 3.13 2.18 -9.80
CA HIS A 72 3.88 0.93 -9.88
C HIS A 72 5.22 1.13 -9.18
N TYR A 73 5.55 0.25 -8.24
CA TYR A 73 6.71 0.39 -7.38
C TYR A 73 7.68 -0.76 -7.58
N ARG A 74 8.97 -0.45 -7.62
CA ARG A 74 10.06 -1.42 -7.65
C ARG A 74 10.99 -1.18 -6.46
N TRP A 75 11.60 -2.25 -5.96
CA TRP A 75 12.59 -2.14 -4.91
C TRP A 75 13.90 -1.55 -5.44
N VAL A 76 14.27 -0.36 -4.95
CA VAL A 76 15.48 0.38 -5.31
C VAL A 76 16.07 0.96 -4.04
N ASP A 77 17.37 0.73 -3.81
CA ASP A 77 18.14 1.29 -2.69
C ASP A 77 17.48 1.15 -1.30
N GLY A 78 16.83 0.02 -1.06
CA GLY A 78 16.22 -0.30 0.23
C GLY A 78 14.79 0.23 0.40
N GLN A 79 14.16 0.75 -0.66
CA GLN A 79 12.80 1.29 -0.61
C GLN A 79 11.98 0.89 -1.85
N TRP A 80 10.65 0.92 -1.72
CA TRP A 80 9.73 0.73 -2.84
C TRP A 80 9.49 2.07 -3.54
N GLN A 81 10.14 2.28 -4.68
CA GLN A 81 10.10 3.55 -5.41
C GLN A 81 9.18 3.45 -6.64
N ASP A 82 8.37 4.49 -6.86
CA ASP A 82 7.52 4.59 -8.05
C ASP A 82 8.37 4.62 -9.33
N THR A 83 8.00 3.80 -10.30
CA THR A 83 8.73 3.64 -11.57
C THR A 83 8.69 4.88 -12.47
N LYS A 84 7.82 5.85 -12.19
CA LYS A 84 7.73 7.13 -12.89
C LYS A 84 8.29 8.29 -12.06
N GLY A 85 8.92 8.01 -10.91
CA GLY A 85 9.56 9.02 -10.06
C GLY A 85 8.60 9.78 -9.14
N GLN A 86 7.41 9.24 -8.86
CA GLN A 86 6.42 9.88 -7.98
C GLN A 86 6.66 9.66 -6.47
N GLY A 87 7.79 9.06 -6.10
CA GLY A 87 8.22 8.88 -4.71
C GLY A 87 8.04 7.46 -4.16
N GLU A 88 8.16 7.35 -2.84
CA GLU A 88 8.17 6.09 -2.09
C GLU A 88 6.75 5.60 -1.78
N PHE A 89 6.56 4.27 -1.73
CA PHE A 89 5.28 3.60 -1.56
C PHE A 89 4.49 4.06 -0.33
N PHE A 90 5.04 4.02 0.89
CA PHE A 90 4.31 4.36 2.11
C PHE A 90 4.00 5.86 2.20
N ALA A 91 4.88 6.71 1.67
CA ALA A 91 4.60 8.14 1.53
C ALA A 91 3.40 8.37 0.58
N ALA A 92 3.38 7.69 -0.57
CA ALA A 92 2.28 7.78 -1.53
C ALA A 92 0.98 7.17 -0.99
N LEU A 93 1.04 6.03 -0.30
CA LEU A 93 -0.12 5.41 0.34
C LEU A 93 -0.70 6.33 1.41
N THR A 94 0.14 6.92 2.26
CA THR A 94 -0.28 7.91 3.27
C THR A 94 -1.02 9.08 2.63
N ALA A 95 -0.46 9.67 1.56
CA ALA A 95 -1.09 10.80 0.88
C ALA A 95 -2.45 10.43 0.26
N ASN A 96 -2.50 9.32 -0.48
CA ASN A 96 -3.72 8.87 -1.16
C ASN A 96 -4.80 8.43 -0.17
N ALA A 97 -4.44 7.63 0.84
CA ALA A 97 -5.38 7.17 1.86
C ALA A 97 -5.92 8.36 2.66
N SER A 98 -5.06 9.29 3.08
CA SER A 98 -5.50 10.48 3.82
C SER A 98 -6.44 11.34 3.00
N GLN A 99 -6.13 11.56 1.72
CA GLN A 99 -7.00 12.30 0.82
C GLN A 99 -8.35 11.60 0.62
N GLN A 100 -8.35 10.27 0.45
CA GLN A 100 -9.56 9.50 0.23
C GLN A 100 -10.44 9.41 1.49
N ALA A 101 -9.84 9.27 2.67
CA ALA A 101 -10.57 9.17 3.93
C ALA A 101 -11.01 10.55 4.47
N GLY A 102 -10.33 11.62 4.08
CA GLY A 102 -10.60 12.98 4.57
C GLY A 102 -10.00 13.26 5.96
N ILE A 103 -9.13 12.38 6.45
CA ILE A 103 -8.41 12.48 7.73
C ILE A 103 -6.97 12.00 7.55
N ALA A 104 -6.08 12.32 8.49
CA ALA A 104 -4.68 11.88 8.39
C ALA A 104 -4.53 10.39 8.73
N LEU A 105 -4.04 9.60 7.76
CA LEU A 105 -3.81 8.16 7.88
C LEU A 105 -2.32 7.85 7.66
N PRO A 106 -1.47 7.90 8.70
CA PRO A 106 -0.03 7.73 8.54
C PRO A 106 0.36 6.25 8.40
N PHE A 107 0.69 5.84 7.17
CA PHE A 107 1.26 4.52 6.85
C PHE A 107 2.79 4.57 6.88
N ARG A 108 3.42 3.48 7.32
CA ARG A 108 4.89 3.34 7.42
C ARG A 108 5.31 1.87 7.33
N ALA A 109 6.55 1.66 6.88
CA ALA A 109 7.22 0.36 6.90
C ALA A 109 7.53 -0.12 8.32
#